data_AF-A0A9N9JI48-F1
#
_entry.id   AF-A0A9N9JI48-F1
#
_cell.length_a   1.000
_cell.length_b   1.000
_cell.length_c   1.000
_cell.angle_alpha   90.00
_cell.angle_beta   90.00
_cell.angle_gamma   90.00
#
_symmetry.space_group_name_H-M   'P 1'
#
loop_
_entity.id
_entity.type
_entity.pdbx_description
1 polymer ?
#
loop_
_entity_poly.entity_id
_entity_poly.type
_entity_poly.pdbx_seq_one_letter_code
_entity_poly.pdbx_strand_id
1 'polypeptide(L)'
;MSKRPRQVAITILEKGFLVDELHYGPYSRYWWEFYEDNDDLFYFLIRLGFKVKVNLNNHFFCITIQRRNDYNFFFPEYYCESDNYYITSSNPTNAISTIYKFVFGNQTRYSGSIILGWNQKDIVQQLIND
;
A
#
# COMPACT_ATOMS: atom_id res chain seq x y z
N MET A 1 -19.89 -20.27 3.83
CA MET A 1 -18.60 -20.17 4.55
C MET A 1 -17.77 -19.07 3.90
N SER A 2 -17.67 -17.90 4.54
CA SER A 2 -16.74 -16.86 4.11
C SER A 2 -15.32 -17.41 4.30
N LYS A 3 -14.56 -17.57 3.20
CA LYS A 3 -13.14 -17.94 3.29
C LYS A 3 -12.46 -16.79 4.02
N ARG A 4 -11.88 -17.06 5.20
CA ARG A 4 -11.00 -16.09 5.86
C ARG A 4 -9.96 -15.64 4.84
N PRO A 5 -9.80 -14.32 4.58
CA PRO A 5 -8.82 -13.84 3.63
C PRO A 5 -7.45 -14.38 4.06
N ARG A 6 -6.69 -14.90 3.09
CA ARG A 6 -5.36 -15.44 3.32
C ARG A 6 -4.51 -14.31 3.91
N GLN A 7 -4.21 -14.39 5.20
CA GLN A 7 -3.37 -13.40 5.86
C GLN A 7 -1.98 -13.48 5.24
N VAL A 8 -1.53 -12.35 4.71
CA VAL A 8 -0.20 -12.20 4.16
C VAL A 8 0.69 -11.64 5.26
N ALA A 9 1.90 -12.20 5.40
CA ALA A 9 2.87 -11.66 6.34
C ALA A 9 3.40 -10.32 5.82
N ILE A 10 3.12 -9.26 6.59
CA ILE A 10 3.47 -7.88 6.27
C ILE A 10 4.28 -7.33 7.42
N THR A 11 5.30 -6.54 7.09
CA THR A 11 6.14 -5.84 8.06
C THR A 11 6.24 -4.39 7.62
N ILE A 12 5.87 -3.46 8.49
CA ILE A 12 6.10 -2.03 8.27
C ILE A 12 7.60 -1.79 8.41
N LEU A 13 8.22 -1.27 7.36
CA LEU A 13 9.62 -0.84 7.37
C LEU A 13 9.72 0.63 7.75
N GLU A 14 8.82 1.46 7.22
CA GLU A 14 8.76 2.90 7.50
C GLU A 14 7.30 3.34 7.62
N LYS A 15 6.98 4.09 8.67
CA LYS A 15 5.61 4.63 8.86
C LYS A 15 5.26 5.76 7.89
N GLY A 16 6.26 6.39 7.27
CA GLY A 16 6.06 7.61 6.48
C GLY A 16 5.65 8.82 7.34
N PHE A 17 5.30 9.91 6.68
CA PHE A 17 4.95 11.17 7.32
C PHE A 17 3.80 11.89 6.60
N LEU A 18 3.17 12.81 7.32
CA LEU A 18 2.16 13.70 6.78
C LEU A 18 2.84 14.95 6.18
N VAL A 19 2.23 15.45 5.12
CA VAL A 19 2.63 16.64 4.37
C VAL A 19 1.40 17.51 4.20
N ASP A 20 1.43 18.73 4.73
CA ASP A 20 0.24 19.58 4.81
C ASP A 20 -0.47 19.76 3.48
N GLU A 21 0.29 20.05 2.43
CA GLU A 21 -0.21 20.22 1.07
C GLU A 21 -0.95 18.99 0.52
N LEU A 22 -0.49 17.78 0.88
CA LEU A 22 -1.05 16.53 0.40
C LEU A 22 -2.25 16.08 1.24
N HIS A 23 -2.22 16.27 2.56
CA HIS A 23 -3.19 15.64 3.47
C HIS A 23 -4.29 16.61 3.92
N TYR A 24 -4.02 17.92 3.86
CA TYR A 24 -4.95 18.98 4.29
C TYR A 24 -5.23 20.01 3.18
N GLY A 25 -4.66 19.84 1.98
CA GLY A 25 -4.90 20.70 0.82
C GLY A 25 -6.10 20.29 -0.06
N PRO A 26 -6.28 20.97 -1.22
CA PRO A 26 -7.37 20.68 -2.17
C PRO A 26 -7.38 19.25 -2.72
N TYR A 27 -6.24 18.57 -2.67
CA TYR A 27 -6.04 17.20 -3.16
C TYR A 27 -6.05 16.15 -2.05
N SER A 28 -6.39 16.54 -0.81
CA SER A 28 -6.45 15.68 0.38
C SER A 28 -7.22 14.39 0.13
N ARG A 29 -8.34 14.42 -0.58
CA ARG A 29 -9.16 13.23 -0.90
C ARG A 29 -8.40 12.03 -1.50
N TYR A 30 -7.22 12.23 -2.09
CA TYR A 30 -6.40 11.14 -2.67
C TYR A 30 -5.46 10.48 -1.66
N TRP A 31 -5.34 11.05 -0.45
CA TRP A 31 -4.47 10.62 0.64
C TRP A 31 -5.26 10.07 1.83
N TRP A 32 -6.54 9.75 1.63
CA TRP A 32 -7.39 9.14 2.64
C TRP A 32 -7.83 7.77 2.16
N GLU A 33 -7.81 6.82 3.08
CA GLU A 33 -8.41 5.50 2.88
C GLU A 33 -9.24 5.11 4.09
N PHE A 34 -10.00 4.03 3.94
CA PHE A 34 -10.85 3.51 5.00
C PHE A 34 -10.61 2.02 5.27
N TYR A 35 -10.90 1.63 6.50
CA TYR A 35 -10.88 0.26 6.99
C TYR A 35 -12.20 -0.02 7.69
N GLU A 36 -12.83 -1.14 7.32
CA GLU A 36 -14.07 -1.62 7.95
C GLU A 36 -13.76 -2.81 8.87
N ASP A 37 -14.17 -2.72 10.14
CA ASP A 37 -14.07 -3.80 11.13
C ASP A 37 -15.37 -3.93 11.91
N ASN A 38 -16.10 -5.03 11.72
CA ASN A 38 -17.37 -5.34 12.41
C ASN A 38 -18.35 -4.16 12.44
N ASP A 39 -18.66 -3.60 11.27
CA ASP A 39 -19.56 -2.45 11.04
C ASP A 39 -19.00 -1.08 11.48
N ASP A 40 -17.82 -1.03 12.11
CA ASP A 40 -17.12 0.24 12.37
C ASP A 40 -16.29 0.65 11.13
N LEU A 41 -16.40 1.93 10.75
CA LEU A 41 -15.66 2.52 9.64
C LEU A 41 -14.57 3.46 10.17
N PHE A 42 -13.31 3.11 9.94
CA PHE A 42 -12.15 3.89 10.33
C PHE A 42 -11.51 4.56 9.13
N TYR A 43 -11.36 5.87 9.17
CA TYR A 43 -10.61 6.61 8.15
C TYR A 43 -9.17 6.83 8.62
N PHE A 44 -8.22 6.71 7.71
CA PHE A 44 -6.82 6.96 7.99
C PHE A 44 -6.13 7.67 6.82
N LEU A 45 -5.05 8.39 7.16
CA LEU A 45 -4.22 9.08 6.19
C LEU A 45 -3.20 8.11 5.59
N ILE A 46 -3.17 8.02 4.26
CA ILE A 46 -2.08 7.41 3.51
C ILE A 46 -0.85 8.29 3.73
N ARG A 47 0.28 7.74 4.15
CA ARG A 47 1.47 8.54 4.49
C ARG A 47 2.51 8.51 3.37
N LEU A 48 3.09 9.68 3.08
CA LEU A 48 4.21 9.76 2.15
C LEU A 48 5.43 9.07 2.77
N GLY A 49 6.12 8.24 2.00
CA GLY A 49 7.24 7.42 2.49
C GLY A 49 6.82 6.17 3.27
N PHE A 50 5.51 5.88 3.43
CA PHE A 50 5.09 4.62 4.04
C PHE A 50 5.66 3.45 3.25
N LYS A 51 6.41 2.58 3.93
CA LYS A 51 7.09 1.44 3.32
C LYS A 51 6.74 0.16 4.04
N VAL A 52 6.31 -0.84 3.27
CA VAL A 52 6.02 -2.19 3.77
C VAL A 52 6.82 -3.24 3.03
N LYS A 53 7.13 -4.32 3.74
CA LYS A 53 7.66 -5.56 3.20
C LYS A 53 6.58 -6.63 3.29
N VAL A 54 6.33 -7.33 2.19
CA VAL A 54 5.30 -8.36 2.09
C VAL A 54 5.91 -9.67 1.58
N ASN A 55 5.55 -10.79 2.20
CA ASN A 55 5.97 -12.12 1.72
C ASN A 55 4.87 -12.75 0.86
N LEU A 56 5.13 -12.88 -0.44
CA LEU A 56 4.25 -13.51 -1.40
C LEU A 56 5.00 -14.68 -2.06
N ASN A 57 4.41 -15.88 -1.99
CA ASN A 57 5.00 -17.07 -2.59
C ASN A 57 6.46 -17.33 -2.13
N ASN A 58 6.71 -17.18 -0.82
CA ASN A 58 8.04 -17.30 -0.19
C ASN A 58 9.09 -16.33 -0.76
N HIS A 59 8.65 -15.19 -1.30
CA HIS A 59 9.50 -14.16 -1.86
C HIS A 59 9.08 -12.79 -1.33
N PHE A 60 10.05 -11.91 -1.10
CA PHE A 60 9.80 -10.62 -0.49
C PHE A 60 9.66 -9.53 -1.53
N PHE A 61 8.60 -8.75 -1.39
CA PHE A 61 8.36 -7.53 -2.15
C PHE A 61 8.35 -6.36 -1.18
N CYS A 62 8.88 -5.23 -1.61
CA CYS A 62 8.75 -3.97 -0.88
C CYS A 62 7.87 -3.01 -1.67
N ILE A 63 6.99 -2.31 -0.95
CA ILE A 63 6.13 -1.26 -1.54
C ILE A 63 6.35 0.01 -0.74
N THR A 64 6.68 1.09 -1.44
CA THR A 64 6.85 2.43 -0.88
C THR A 64 5.82 3.37 -1.51
N ILE A 65 5.11 4.13 -0.69
CA ILE A 65 4.22 5.19 -1.15
C ILE A 65 5.06 6.45 -1.35
N GLN A 66 5.08 6.97 -2.58
CA GLN A 66 5.88 8.12 -2.96
C GLN A 66 5.05 9.16 -3.71
N ARG A 67 5.67 10.32 -3.92
CA ARG A 67 5.12 11.39 -4.75
C ARG A 67 5.43 11.09 -6.21
N ARG A 68 4.51 11.44 -7.11
CA ARG A 68 4.81 11.43 -8.54
C ARG A 68 5.77 12.55 -8.90
N ASN A 69 6.58 12.31 -9.92
CA ASN A 69 7.54 13.27 -10.49
C ASN A 69 6.99 13.99 -11.73
N ASP A 70 5.66 14.08 -11.87
CA ASP A 70 4.98 14.70 -13.00
C ASP A 70 3.95 15.75 -12.55
N TYR A 71 3.14 16.26 -13.48
CA TYR A 71 2.07 17.22 -13.17
C TYR A 71 1.00 16.68 -12.20
N ASN A 72 1.00 15.37 -11.91
CA ASN A 72 0.12 14.70 -10.97
C ASN A 72 0.81 14.44 -9.62
N PHE A 73 1.80 15.25 -9.22
CA PHE A 73 2.54 15.12 -7.94
C PHE A 73 1.66 15.16 -6.67
N PHE A 74 0.39 15.56 -6.78
CA PHE A 74 -0.58 15.48 -5.69
C PHE A 74 -1.20 14.09 -5.51
N PHE A 75 -1.03 13.17 -6.46
CA PHE A 75 -1.56 11.81 -6.36
C PHE A 75 -0.51 10.87 -5.78
N PRO A 76 -0.90 9.90 -4.94
CA PRO A 76 0.02 8.87 -4.52
C PRO A 76 0.50 8.03 -5.71
N GLU A 77 1.73 7.58 -5.61
CA GLU A 77 2.35 6.59 -6.48
C GLU A 77 2.95 5.47 -5.62
N TYR A 78 2.82 4.26 -6.12
CA TYR A 78 3.26 3.06 -5.44
C TYR A 78 4.48 2.53 -6.17
N TYR A 79 5.64 2.73 -5.58
CA TYR A 79 6.89 2.13 -6.01
C TYR A 79 6.95 0.72 -5.42
N CYS A 80 7.03 -0.30 -6.27
CA CYS A 80 7.17 -1.68 -5.85
C CYS A 80 8.46 -2.26 -6.39
N GLU A 81 9.23 -2.92 -5.52
CA GLU A 81 10.53 -3.51 -5.81
C GLU A 81 10.63 -4.94 -5.28
N SER A 82 11.39 -5.77 -5.99
CA SER A 82 11.65 -7.17 -5.67
C SER A 82 12.85 -7.61 -6.49
N ASP A 83 13.85 -8.24 -5.85
CA ASP A 83 15.14 -8.53 -6.47
C ASP A 83 15.74 -7.30 -7.18
N ASN A 84 15.93 -7.39 -8.49
CA ASN A 84 16.45 -6.32 -9.36
C ASN A 84 15.34 -5.65 -10.19
N TYR A 85 14.08 -6.00 -9.95
CA TYR A 85 12.94 -5.42 -10.64
C TYR A 85 12.33 -4.31 -9.80
N TYR A 86 11.84 -3.27 -10.48
CA TYR A 86 11.01 -2.25 -9.87
C TYR A 86 9.96 -1.76 -10.87
N ILE A 87 8.86 -1.26 -10.34
CA ILE A 87 7.80 -0.62 -11.12
C ILE A 87 7.15 0.47 -10.27
N THR A 88 6.71 1.55 -10.90
CA THR A 88 5.81 2.51 -10.28
C THR A 88 4.42 2.38 -10.88
N SER A 89 3.40 2.58 -10.05
CA SER A 89 2.01 2.61 -10.53
C SER A 89 1.16 3.55 -9.70
N SER A 90 0.11 4.09 -10.30
CA SER A 90 -0.95 4.80 -9.60
C SER A 90 -1.83 3.90 -8.73
N ASN A 91 -1.70 2.58 -8.85
CA ASN A 91 -2.49 1.62 -8.11
C ASN A 91 -1.57 0.51 -7.53
N PRO A 92 -1.65 0.22 -6.22
CA PRO A 92 -0.79 -0.78 -5.58
C PRO A 92 -1.04 -2.20 -6.10
N THR A 93 -2.27 -2.53 -6.50
CA THR A 93 -2.62 -3.82 -7.14
C THR A 93 -1.87 -3.98 -8.46
N ASN A 94 -1.77 -2.92 -9.26
CA ASN A 94 -1.09 -2.97 -10.55
C ASN A 94 0.43 -3.05 -10.36
N ALA A 95 0.97 -2.30 -9.39
CA ALA A 95 2.40 -2.35 -9.05
C ALA A 95 2.80 -3.78 -8.67
N ILE A 96 2.11 -4.40 -7.69
CA ILE A 96 2.47 -5.74 -7.23
C ILE A 96 2.23 -6.82 -8.29
N SER A 97 1.13 -6.73 -9.06
CA SER A 97 0.82 -7.76 -10.06
C SER A 97 1.82 -7.74 -11.21
N THR A 98 2.29 -6.55 -11.60
CA THR A 98 3.30 -6.38 -12.65
C THR A 98 4.65 -6.93 -12.22
N ILE A 99 5.13 -6.55 -11.03
CA ILE A 99 6.42 -7.03 -10.55
C ILE A 99 6.40 -8.53 -10.25
N TYR A 100 5.29 -9.05 -9.73
CA TYR A 100 5.12 -10.49 -9.51
C TYR A 100 5.26 -11.27 -10.81
N LYS A 101 4.70 -10.74 -11.91
CA LYS A 101 4.87 -11.32 -13.25
C LYS A 101 6.33 -11.29 -13.72
N PHE A 102 7.08 -10.24 -13.43
CA PHE A 102 8.51 -10.19 -13.75
C PHE A 102 9.32 -11.20 -12.94
N VAL A 103 9.03 -11.36 -11.65
CA VAL A 103 9.75 -12.29 -10.76
C VAL A 103 9.46 -13.76 -11.09
N PHE A 104 8.19 -14.10 -11.35
CA PHE A 104 7.76 -15.51 -11.46
C PHE A 104 7.34 -15.96 -12.86
N GLY A 105 7.28 -15.05 -13.83
CA GLY A 105 6.85 -15.36 -15.21
C GLY A 105 5.36 -15.71 -15.36
N ASN A 106 4.58 -15.71 -14.27
CA ASN A 106 3.15 -16.00 -14.28
C ASN A 106 2.34 -14.82 -13.74
N GLN A 107 1.08 -14.74 -14.13
CA GLN A 107 0.19 -13.67 -13.71
C GLN A 107 -0.61 -14.08 -12.48
N THR A 108 -0.41 -13.34 -11.38
CA THR A 108 -1.25 -13.40 -10.18
C THR A 108 -1.66 -11.98 -9.79
N ARG A 109 -2.88 -11.82 -9.27
CA ARG A 109 -3.40 -10.53 -8.82
C ARG A 109 -3.60 -10.54 -7.31
N TYR A 110 -2.86 -9.68 -6.62
CA TYR A 110 -3.03 -9.41 -5.19
C TYR A 110 -3.72 -8.07 -4.99
N SER A 111 -4.64 -7.99 -4.03
CA SER A 111 -5.27 -6.71 -3.67
C SER A 111 -4.26 -5.77 -3.05
N GLY A 112 -4.25 -4.52 -3.52
CA GLY A 112 -3.49 -3.41 -2.95
C GLY A 112 -3.68 -3.24 -1.45
N SER A 113 -4.92 -3.28 -0.97
CA SER A 113 -5.23 -3.16 0.46
C SER A 113 -4.65 -4.31 1.29
N ILE A 114 -4.62 -5.53 0.72
CA ILE A 114 -4.05 -6.69 1.39
C ILE A 114 -2.53 -6.56 1.48
N ILE A 115 -1.85 -6.15 0.41
CA ILE A 115 -0.37 -6.07 0.40
C ILE A 115 0.16 -4.90 1.24
N LEU A 116 -0.64 -3.84 1.39
CA LEU A 116 -0.30 -2.68 2.23
C LEU A 116 -0.68 -2.88 3.70
N GLY A 117 -1.39 -3.98 4.01
CA GLY A 117 -1.80 -4.30 5.38
C GLY A 117 -2.99 -3.50 5.86
N TRP A 118 -3.70 -2.80 4.97
CA TRP A 118 -4.88 -1.99 5.32
C TRP A 118 -6.10 -2.82 5.69
N ASN A 119 -6.02 -4.14 5.59
CA ASN A 119 -7.00 -5.08 6.12
C ASN A 119 -6.60 -5.68 7.49
N GLN A 120 -5.44 -5.29 8.03
CA GLN A 120 -4.93 -5.76 9.33
C GLN A 120 -5.11 -4.66 10.36
N LYS A 121 -5.95 -4.93 11.36
CA LYS A 121 -6.35 -3.94 12.39
C LYS A 121 -5.15 -3.32 13.10
N ASP A 122 -4.12 -4.11 13.41
CA ASP A 122 -2.89 -3.68 14.06
C ASP A 122 -2.07 -2.71 13.21
N ILE A 123 -2.03 -2.90 11.89
CA ILE A 123 -1.37 -1.97 10.96
C ILE A 123 -2.19 -0.68 10.85
N VAL A 124 -3.51 -0.79 10.69
CA VAL A 124 -4.40 0.37 10.57
C VAL A 124 -4.39 1.22 11.86
N GLN A 125 -4.43 0.58 13.04
CA GLN A 125 -4.35 1.29 14.31
C GLN A 125 -3.03 2.06 14.49
N GLN A 126 -1.91 1.53 13.97
CA GLN A 126 -0.63 2.27 13.96
C GLN A 126 -0.65 3.50 13.06
N LEU A 127 -1.50 3.52 12.02
CA LEU A 127 -1.67 4.67 11.14
C LEU A 127 -2.63 5.73 11.70
N ILE A 128 -3.60 5.31 12.52
CA ILE A 128 -4.61 6.17 13.16
C ILE A 128 -4.09 6.84 14.43
N ASN A 129 -3.39 6.10 15.30
CA ASN A 129 -3.06 6.55 16.67
C ASN A 129 -1.81 7.44 16.78
N ASP A 130 -1.41 8.08 15.70
CA ASP A 130 -0.20 8.91 15.60
C ASP A 130 -0.54 10.39 15.73
#